data_AF-A0A2V6J0Y5-F1
#
_entry.id   AF-A0A2V6J0Y5-F1
#
_cell.length_a   1.000
_cell.length_b   1.000
_cell.length_c   1.000
_cell.angle_alpha   90.00
_cell.angle_beta   90.00
_cell.angle_gamma   90.00
#
_symmetry.space_group_name_H-M   'P 1'
#
loop_
_entity.id
_entity.type
_entity.pdbx_description
1 polymer ?
#
loop_
_entity_poly.entity_id
_entity_poly.type
_entity_poly.pdbx_seq_one_letter_code
_entity_poly.pdbx_strand_id
1 'polypeptide(L)'
;MMGSLALVLHAHLPFVRHPEHEFFHEENWLFEAISESYVPLLQMMQRLLRRGIRFQITLSVSPTLCAMLSDPLLRERYLRHLDRLGGLLERECDRNQADKRLFALSQFYRNFFAETRRTFAEEWNCDLLGVFRQLRGTGAVEIAASAATHAILPILQQSPGAAHAQIAIGCDQFRETFGGEPSGFWLPECAYSTGISQLLQAENIRWFIVDAHALEQGLPPARRGSFAPCFTKAGPAAFARNVHASRQVWSADQGYPGDSAYRDFYRDVGFDLSPEELAPFPKGSFTGIKYHRVTGRDAPMKEIYDHTAAEETARKHAGHFVARCIAELESVQAVEWNPILIVPFDAELFGHWLFEGPRFLEHVILAAANSKLPLYRTGSVELGRSGFPPCLAGRKMRLDLPTPFYGKHTHGHPGKISEPKGNT
;
A
#
# COMPACT_ATOMS: atom_id res chain seq x y z
N MET A 1 -8.58 -28.37 0.73
CA MET A 1 -7.62 -27.49 1.43
C MET A 1 -8.24 -26.11 1.52
N MET A 2 -7.97 -25.33 2.58
CA MET A 2 -8.63 -24.04 2.88
C MET A 2 -8.25 -22.89 1.93
N GLY A 3 -7.41 -23.12 0.91
CA GLY A 3 -6.90 -22.06 0.03
C GLY A 3 -5.75 -21.28 0.63
N SER A 4 -5.45 -20.12 0.06
CA SER A 4 -4.39 -19.20 0.49
C SER A 4 -4.72 -17.75 0.19
N LEU A 5 -3.99 -16.83 0.83
CA LEU A 5 -4.14 -15.39 0.68
C LEU A 5 -2.79 -14.77 0.33
N ALA A 6 -2.75 -13.92 -0.70
CA ALA A 6 -1.61 -13.06 -1.00
C ALA A 6 -1.99 -11.60 -0.80
N LEU A 7 -1.34 -10.97 0.16
CA LEU A 7 -1.42 -9.53 0.38
C LEU A 7 -0.37 -8.84 -0.50
N VAL A 8 -0.80 -7.83 -1.24
CA VAL A 8 0.07 -7.05 -2.13
C VAL A 8 -0.04 -5.58 -1.75
N LEU A 9 1.07 -4.92 -1.45
CA LEU A 9 1.08 -3.47 -1.23
C LEU A 9 1.81 -2.77 -2.38
N HIS A 10 1.17 -1.77 -2.97
CA HIS A 10 1.73 -0.96 -4.03
C HIS A 10 2.12 0.42 -3.48
N ALA A 11 3.42 0.69 -3.37
CA ALA A 11 3.95 1.97 -2.93
C ALA A 11 4.36 2.81 -4.14
N HIS A 12 3.67 3.93 -4.34
CA HIS A 12 3.92 4.85 -5.44
C HIS A 12 3.64 6.30 -5.06
N LEU A 13 4.56 7.17 -5.47
CA LEU A 13 4.34 8.60 -5.54
C LEU A 13 4.89 9.10 -6.88
N PRO A 14 4.26 10.12 -7.49
CA PRO A 14 4.82 10.79 -8.66
C PRO A 14 6.15 11.43 -8.28
N PHE A 15 7.04 11.62 -9.26
CA PHE A 15 8.35 12.22 -8.99
C PHE A 15 8.19 13.72 -8.67
N VAL A 16 8.49 14.09 -7.43
CA VAL A 16 8.48 15.47 -6.93
C VAL A 16 9.82 15.76 -6.29
N ARG A 17 10.58 16.69 -6.88
CA ARG A 17 11.88 17.12 -6.38
C ARG A 17 12.23 18.49 -6.94
N HIS A 18 12.23 19.51 -6.08
CA HIS A 18 12.44 20.89 -6.48
C HIS A 18 13.64 21.49 -5.73
N PRO A 19 14.88 21.23 -6.20
CA PRO A 19 16.10 21.78 -5.59
C PRO A 19 16.19 23.32 -5.68
N GLU A 20 15.49 23.93 -6.63
CA GLU A 20 15.44 25.37 -6.85
C GLU A 20 14.68 26.14 -5.74
N HIS A 21 13.88 25.45 -4.94
CA HIS A 21 13.11 26.02 -3.83
C HIS A 21 13.63 25.47 -2.51
N GLU A 22 13.82 26.30 -1.49
CA GLU A 22 14.23 25.80 -0.15
C GLU A 22 13.15 24.91 0.48
N PHE A 23 11.88 25.26 0.24
CA PHE A 23 10.69 24.53 0.67
C PHE A 23 9.72 24.41 -0.50
N PHE A 24 9.18 23.22 -0.70
CA PHE A 24 8.19 22.93 -1.73
C PHE A 24 7.07 22.07 -1.12
N HIS A 25 5.82 22.47 -1.30
CA HIS A 25 4.71 21.91 -0.53
C HIS A 25 4.43 20.45 -0.90
N GLU A 26 4.52 20.10 -2.17
CA GLU A 26 4.24 18.79 -2.72
C GLU A 26 5.30 17.74 -2.32
N GLU A 27 6.48 18.17 -1.85
CA GLU A 27 7.46 17.26 -1.23
C GLU A 27 6.93 16.68 0.09
N ASN A 28 5.97 17.35 0.75
CA ASN A 28 5.36 16.83 1.98
C ASN A 28 4.61 15.51 1.74
N TRP A 29 4.10 15.25 0.53
CA TRP A 29 3.48 13.95 0.23
C TRP A 29 4.45 12.78 0.48
N LEU A 30 5.73 12.97 0.14
CA LEU A 30 6.77 11.99 0.44
C LEU A 30 7.02 11.89 1.94
N PHE A 31 7.11 13.01 2.65
CA PHE A 31 7.40 13.04 4.09
C PHE A 31 6.28 12.42 4.93
N GLU A 32 5.04 12.68 4.56
CA GLU A 32 3.83 12.08 5.14
C GLU A 32 3.83 10.57 4.87
N ALA A 33 4.05 10.14 3.63
CA ALA A 33 4.10 8.71 3.29
C ALA A 33 5.22 7.95 4.02
N ILE A 34 6.41 8.54 4.16
CA ILE A 34 7.52 7.94 4.94
C ILE A 34 7.11 7.79 6.41
N SER A 35 6.61 8.87 7.02
CA SER A 35 6.34 8.91 8.47
C SER A 35 5.13 8.08 8.86
N GLU A 36 4.05 8.18 8.10
CA GLU A 36 2.77 7.59 8.47
C GLU A 36 2.63 6.17 7.91
N SER A 37 3.25 5.83 6.77
CA SER A 37 3.08 4.52 6.12
C SER A 37 4.37 3.68 6.09
N TYR A 38 5.42 4.13 5.41
CA TYR A 38 6.55 3.26 5.10
C TYR A 38 7.36 2.87 6.34
N VAL A 39 7.71 3.83 7.20
CA VAL A 39 8.43 3.54 8.46
C VAL A 39 7.59 2.60 9.34
N PRO A 40 6.30 2.88 9.65
CA PRO A 40 5.47 1.97 10.45
C PRO A 40 5.31 0.57 9.87
N LEU A 41 5.14 0.44 8.54
CA LEU A 41 5.03 -0.86 7.87
C LEU A 41 6.32 -1.68 7.98
N LEU A 42 7.47 -1.05 7.73
CA LEU A 42 8.76 -1.74 7.81
C LEU A 42 9.11 -2.12 9.26
N GLN A 43 8.84 -1.23 10.21
CA GLN A 43 8.99 -1.54 11.64
C GLN A 43 8.07 -2.70 12.07
N MET A 44 6.82 -2.72 11.60
CA MET A 44 5.90 -3.84 11.86
C MET A 44 6.47 -5.16 11.34
N MET A 45 6.94 -5.20 10.09
CA MET A 45 7.53 -6.41 9.50
C MET A 45 8.78 -6.86 10.27
N GLN A 46 9.68 -5.94 10.63
CA GLN A 46 10.85 -6.25 11.44
C GLN A 46 10.48 -6.79 12.84
N ARG A 47 9.47 -6.20 13.51
CA ARG A 47 8.97 -6.69 14.80
C ARG A 47 8.41 -8.11 14.70
N LEU A 48 7.61 -8.40 13.68
CA LEU A 48 7.05 -9.74 13.44
C LEU A 48 8.17 -10.78 13.23
N LEU A 49 9.18 -10.45 12.43
CA LEU A 49 10.34 -11.32 12.22
C LEU A 49 11.13 -11.55 13.50
N ARG A 50 11.40 -10.49 14.29
CA ARG A 50 12.08 -10.62 15.59
C ARG A 50 11.32 -11.51 16.58
N ARG A 51 9.98 -11.51 16.50
CA ARG A 51 9.10 -12.38 17.30
C ARG A 51 8.99 -13.81 16.77
N GLY A 52 9.67 -14.15 15.67
CA GLY A 52 9.59 -15.46 15.03
C GLY A 52 8.27 -15.74 14.31
N ILE A 53 7.45 -14.71 14.06
CA ILE A 53 6.19 -14.87 13.32
C ILE A 53 6.52 -14.99 11.84
N ARG A 54 6.12 -16.11 11.23
CA ARG A 54 6.29 -16.34 9.79
C ARG A 54 5.13 -15.70 9.03
N PHE A 55 5.47 -14.87 8.05
CA PHE A 55 4.52 -14.26 7.14
C PHE A 55 5.15 -14.08 5.77
N GLN A 56 4.31 -13.85 4.78
CA GLN A 56 4.72 -13.57 3.42
C GLN A 56 3.83 -12.47 2.83
N ILE A 57 4.45 -11.42 2.32
CA ILE A 57 3.77 -10.28 1.67
C ILE A 57 4.50 -9.94 0.37
N THR A 58 3.76 -9.43 -0.60
CA THR A 58 4.32 -8.88 -1.83
C THR A 58 4.25 -7.36 -1.78
N LEU A 59 5.33 -6.69 -2.15
CA LEU A 59 5.40 -5.24 -2.28
C LEU A 59 5.72 -4.88 -3.73
N SER A 60 5.33 -3.69 -4.16
CA SER A 60 5.99 -3.01 -5.27
C SER A 60 6.35 -1.61 -4.81
N VAL A 61 7.54 -1.14 -5.20
CA VAL A 61 8.00 0.22 -4.93
C VAL A 61 8.32 0.82 -6.29
N SER A 62 7.54 1.81 -6.71
CA SER A 62 7.69 2.38 -8.05
C SER A 62 9.09 3.01 -8.25
N PRO A 63 9.61 3.05 -9.49
CA PRO A 63 10.92 3.64 -9.76
C PRO A 63 11.02 5.12 -9.40
N THR A 64 9.94 5.90 -9.59
CA THR A 64 9.88 7.32 -9.16
C THR A 64 10.02 7.45 -7.64
N LEU A 65 9.34 6.60 -6.87
CA LEU A 65 9.44 6.58 -5.43
C LEU A 65 10.84 6.16 -4.98
N CYS A 66 11.43 5.14 -5.61
CA CYS A 66 12.80 4.74 -5.29
C CYS A 66 13.80 5.88 -5.55
N ALA A 67 13.67 6.58 -6.68
CA ALA A 67 14.52 7.73 -6.98
C ALA A 67 14.44 8.78 -5.86
N MET A 68 13.23 9.13 -5.43
CA MET A 68 13.02 10.09 -4.33
C MET A 68 13.54 9.60 -2.99
N LEU A 69 13.30 8.34 -2.62
CA LEU A 69 13.78 7.74 -1.37
C LEU A 69 15.32 7.59 -1.33
N SER A 70 15.97 7.58 -2.49
CA SER A 70 17.42 7.53 -2.62
C SER A 70 18.09 8.91 -2.63
N ASP A 71 17.33 9.98 -2.86
CA ASP A 71 17.87 11.31 -3.10
C ASP A 71 18.37 11.97 -1.79
N PRO A 72 19.66 12.40 -1.73
CA PRO A 72 20.21 13.01 -0.52
C PRO A 72 19.52 14.30 -0.07
N LEU A 73 19.08 15.14 -1.01
CA LEU A 73 18.41 16.39 -0.69
C LEU A 73 17.05 16.13 -0.03
N LEU A 74 16.25 15.22 -0.58
CA LEU A 74 14.95 14.85 -0.01
C LEU A 74 15.10 14.18 1.37
N ARG A 75 16.12 13.34 1.57
CA ARG A 75 16.44 12.76 2.89
C ARG A 75 16.77 13.82 3.93
N GLU A 76 17.60 14.80 3.57
CA GLU A 76 17.94 15.92 4.44
C GLU A 76 16.71 16.78 4.78
N ARG A 77 15.88 17.08 3.78
CA ARG A 77 14.63 17.83 3.97
C ARG A 77 13.65 17.07 4.86
N TYR A 78 13.56 15.76 4.72
CA TYR A 78 12.72 14.92 5.58
C TYR A 78 13.16 14.97 7.05
N LEU A 79 14.47 14.89 7.33
CA LEU A 79 14.97 15.04 8.70
C LEU A 79 14.63 16.42 9.29
N ARG A 80 14.82 17.49 8.50
CA ARG A 80 14.42 18.84 8.92
C ARG A 80 12.91 18.94 9.16
N HIS A 81 12.09 18.28 8.36
CA HIS A 81 10.65 18.23 8.52
C HIS A 81 10.28 17.58 9.87
N LEU A 82 10.88 16.43 10.20
CA LEU A 82 10.70 15.77 11.51
C LEU A 82 11.17 16.64 12.69
N ASP A 83 12.30 17.33 12.56
CA ASP A 83 12.79 18.26 13.58
C ASP A 83 11.80 19.41 13.83
N ARG A 84 11.23 19.98 12.76
CA ARG A 84 10.18 21.01 12.86
C ARG A 84 8.90 20.48 13.51
N LEU A 85 8.48 19.26 13.18
CA LEU A 85 7.34 18.61 13.82
C LEU A 85 7.58 18.39 15.31
N GLY A 86 8.80 18.00 15.71
CA GLY A 86 9.20 17.88 17.10
C GLY A 86 8.98 19.20 17.87
N GLY A 87 9.47 20.32 17.32
CA GLY A 87 9.27 21.64 17.93
C GLY A 87 7.80 22.08 17.99
N LEU A 88 6.97 21.71 16.99
CA LEU A 88 5.53 21.95 17.04
C LEU A 88 4.86 21.12 18.15
N LEU A 89 5.27 19.86 18.31
CA LEU A 89 4.71 18.94 19.30
C LEU A 89 5.07 19.29 20.74
N GLU A 90 6.24 19.90 20.97
CA GLU A 90 6.58 20.49 22.27
C GLU A 90 5.58 21.58 22.66
N ARG A 91 5.31 22.53 21.75
CA ARG A 91 4.33 23.60 21.99
C ARG A 91 2.91 23.07 22.14
N GLU A 92 2.56 22.03 21.41
CA GLU A 92 1.26 21.36 21.53
C GLU A 92 1.11 20.60 22.86
N CYS A 93 2.18 20.03 23.40
CA CYS A 93 2.16 19.47 24.75
C CYS A 93 1.89 20.55 25.79
N ASP A 94 2.56 21.70 25.68
CA ASP A 94 2.36 22.83 26.59
C ASP A 94 0.94 23.42 26.47
N ARG A 95 0.46 23.64 25.25
CA ARG A 95 -0.89 24.13 24.96
C ARG A 95 -1.96 23.23 25.56
N ASN A 96 -1.81 21.92 25.42
CA ASN A 96 -2.83 20.94 25.80
C ASN A 96 -2.73 20.48 27.26
N GLN A 97 -1.81 20.99 28.07
CA GLN A 97 -1.53 20.51 29.42
C GLN A 97 -2.77 20.48 30.35
N ALA A 98 -3.73 21.39 30.14
CA ALA A 98 -4.95 21.46 30.93
C ALA A 98 -5.99 20.36 30.60
N ASP A 99 -5.99 19.84 29.36
CA ASP A 99 -6.87 18.75 28.92
C ASP A 99 -6.10 17.43 28.89
N LYS A 100 -6.41 16.54 29.83
CA LYS A 100 -5.73 15.24 29.97
C LYS A 100 -5.77 14.39 28.70
N ARG A 101 -6.84 14.44 27.91
CA ARG A 101 -6.97 13.62 26.69
C ARG A 101 -6.12 14.20 25.56
N LEU A 102 -6.21 15.51 25.33
CA LEU A 102 -5.40 16.18 24.31
C LEU A 102 -3.91 16.12 24.66
N PHE A 103 -3.54 16.32 25.93
CA PHE A 103 -2.16 16.19 26.38
C PHE A 103 -1.58 14.79 26.13
N ALA A 104 -2.35 13.75 26.42
CA ALA A 104 -1.94 12.37 26.15
C ALA A 104 -1.74 12.12 24.64
N LEU A 105 -2.59 12.69 23.78
CA LEU A 105 -2.42 12.61 22.33
C LEU A 105 -1.22 13.42 21.83
N SER A 106 -0.96 14.63 22.35
CA SER A 106 0.25 15.40 22.03
C SER A 106 1.51 14.59 22.37
N GLN A 107 1.52 13.93 23.54
CA GLN A 107 2.63 13.04 23.93
C GLN A 107 2.75 11.83 23.02
N PHE A 108 1.63 11.22 22.64
CA PHE A 108 1.62 10.10 21.69
C PHE A 108 2.29 10.51 20.37
N TYR A 109 1.89 11.64 19.77
CA TYR A 109 2.50 12.10 18.52
C TYR A 109 3.97 12.50 18.70
N ARG A 110 4.32 13.17 19.80
CA ARG A 110 5.72 13.49 20.11
C ARG A 110 6.58 12.23 20.11
N ASN A 111 6.11 11.18 20.78
CA ASN A 111 6.81 9.90 20.85
C ASN A 111 6.84 9.21 19.48
N PHE A 112 5.74 9.24 18.73
CA PHE A 112 5.64 8.67 17.39
C PHE A 112 6.65 9.28 16.42
N PHE A 113 6.69 10.62 16.30
CA PHE A 113 7.63 11.28 15.39
C PHE A 113 9.09 11.21 15.88
N ALA A 114 9.32 11.25 17.20
CA ALA A 114 10.66 11.05 17.75
C ALA A 114 11.20 9.64 17.45
N GLU A 115 10.38 8.61 17.61
CA GLU A 115 10.77 7.23 17.30
C GLU A 115 10.95 7.02 15.78
N THR A 116 10.08 7.61 14.95
CA THR A 116 10.22 7.61 13.49
C THR A 116 11.54 8.24 13.08
N ARG A 117 11.88 9.42 13.64
CA ARG A 117 13.13 10.11 13.37
C ARG A 117 14.34 9.29 13.79
N ARG A 118 14.34 8.77 15.03
CA ARG A 118 15.41 7.94 15.57
C ARG A 118 15.62 6.69 14.71
N THR A 119 14.55 5.97 14.40
CA THR A 119 14.59 4.78 13.55
C THR A 119 15.18 5.11 12.18
N PHE A 120 14.64 6.14 11.51
CA PHE A 120 15.08 6.51 10.18
C PHE A 120 16.55 6.97 10.15
N ALA A 121 16.94 7.86 11.06
CA ALA A 121 18.26 8.48 11.07
C ALA A 121 19.35 7.57 11.64
N GLU A 122 19.10 6.95 12.80
CA GLU A 122 20.12 6.25 13.59
C GLU A 122 20.13 4.74 13.30
N GLU A 123 18.97 4.11 13.22
CA GLU A 123 18.90 2.66 13.01
C GLU A 123 19.03 2.29 11.53
N TRP A 124 18.44 3.09 10.64
CA TRP A 124 18.41 2.82 9.20
C TRP A 124 19.38 3.68 8.39
N ASN A 125 20.15 4.57 9.03
CA ASN A 125 21.12 5.45 8.37
C ASN A 125 20.54 6.24 7.19
N CYS A 126 19.29 6.68 7.31
CA CYS A 126 18.52 7.35 6.26
C CYS A 126 18.35 6.52 4.96
N ASP A 127 18.56 5.21 5.01
CA ASP A 127 18.45 4.30 3.85
C ASP A 127 17.22 3.39 3.95
N LEU A 128 16.05 3.96 3.70
CA LEU A 128 14.78 3.23 3.71
C LEU A 128 14.77 2.06 2.70
N LEU A 129 15.37 2.28 1.52
CA LEU A 129 15.51 1.25 0.47
C LEU A 129 16.39 0.08 0.95
N GLY A 130 17.38 0.36 1.80
CA GLY A 130 18.18 -0.65 2.51
C GLY A 130 17.32 -1.59 3.36
N VAL A 131 16.31 -1.05 4.04
CA VAL A 131 15.39 -1.86 4.86
C VAL A 131 14.50 -2.75 4.00
N PHE A 132 13.98 -2.23 2.87
CA PHE A 132 13.27 -3.05 1.89
C PHE A 132 14.14 -4.20 1.38
N ARG A 133 15.41 -3.92 1.03
CA ARG A 133 16.40 -4.95 0.64
C ARG A 133 16.59 -6.02 1.71
N GLN A 134 16.76 -5.60 2.98
CA GLN A 134 16.93 -6.51 4.10
C GLN A 134 15.72 -7.43 4.27
N LEU A 135 14.50 -6.87 4.29
CA LEU A 135 13.26 -7.65 4.40
C LEU A 135 13.10 -8.63 3.24
N ARG A 136 13.42 -8.21 2.01
CA ARG A 136 13.46 -9.11 0.84
C ARG A 136 14.44 -10.26 1.05
N GLY A 137 15.63 -9.98 1.58
CA GLY A 137 16.67 -10.97 1.89
C GLY A 137 16.23 -12.04 2.89
N THR A 138 15.25 -11.73 3.77
CA THR A 138 14.67 -12.72 4.71
C THR A 138 13.72 -13.72 4.04
N GLY A 139 13.26 -13.42 2.82
CA GLY A 139 12.23 -14.20 2.13
C GLY A 139 10.80 -13.96 2.62
N ALA A 140 10.58 -13.14 3.65
CA ALA A 140 9.24 -12.75 4.11
C ALA A 140 8.55 -11.73 3.18
N VAL A 141 9.34 -11.00 2.39
CA VAL A 141 8.84 -10.01 1.43
C VAL A 141 9.32 -10.36 0.01
N GLU A 142 8.40 -10.44 -0.94
CA GLU A 142 8.72 -10.35 -2.37
C GLU A 142 8.56 -8.89 -2.80
N ILE A 143 9.48 -8.39 -3.63
CA ILE A 143 9.34 -7.06 -4.25
C ILE A 143 9.16 -7.28 -5.75
N ALA A 144 8.12 -6.69 -6.32
CA ALA A 144 7.85 -6.65 -7.75
C ALA A 144 8.33 -5.32 -8.36
N ALA A 145 8.74 -5.38 -9.63
CA ALA A 145 9.04 -4.19 -10.42
C ALA A 145 7.76 -3.45 -10.83
N SER A 146 7.91 -2.24 -11.37
CA SER A 146 6.83 -1.51 -12.05
C SER A 146 7.40 -0.64 -13.17
N ALA A 147 6.54 0.06 -13.90
CA ALA A 147 6.97 0.94 -14.99
C ALA A 147 7.75 2.16 -14.46
N ALA A 148 8.75 2.62 -15.22
CA ALA A 148 9.66 3.71 -14.88
C ALA A 148 8.98 4.94 -14.26
N THR A 149 7.87 5.39 -14.81
CA THR A 149 7.16 6.59 -14.33
C THR A 149 5.70 6.31 -13.99
N HIS A 150 5.37 5.05 -13.69
CA HIS A 150 3.99 4.61 -13.46
C HIS A 150 3.03 4.98 -14.62
N ALA A 151 3.55 4.96 -15.85
CA ALA A 151 2.75 5.33 -17.02
C ALA A 151 1.71 4.26 -17.36
N ILE A 152 0.53 4.68 -17.82
CA ILE A 152 -0.52 3.77 -18.30
C ILE A 152 -0.06 3.09 -19.60
N LEU A 153 0.54 1.90 -19.45
CA LEU A 153 1.24 1.21 -20.53
C LEU A 153 0.37 0.97 -21.78
N PRO A 154 -0.93 0.61 -21.68
CA PRO A 154 -1.80 0.47 -22.86
C PRO A 154 -1.89 1.73 -23.72
N ILE A 155 -1.88 2.92 -23.11
CA ILE A 155 -1.90 4.20 -23.85
C ILE A 155 -0.57 4.39 -24.60
N LEU A 156 0.54 4.07 -23.94
CA LEU A 156 1.87 4.22 -24.52
C LEU A 156 2.18 3.22 -25.64
N GLN A 157 1.44 2.11 -25.77
CA GLN A 157 1.62 1.18 -26.89
C GLN A 157 1.34 1.81 -28.26
N GLN A 158 0.63 2.95 -28.31
CA GLN A 158 0.44 3.71 -29.54
C GLN A 158 1.75 4.33 -30.06
N SER A 159 2.72 4.54 -29.18
CA SER A 159 4.05 5.04 -29.52
C SER A 159 5.05 3.88 -29.57
N PRO A 160 5.66 3.59 -30.75
CA PRO A 160 6.59 2.47 -30.88
C PRO A 160 7.70 2.51 -29.83
N GLY A 161 7.87 1.40 -29.10
CA GLY A 161 8.91 1.24 -28.08
C GLY A 161 8.67 1.92 -26.73
N ALA A 162 7.69 2.83 -26.60
CA ALA A 162 7.48 3.60 -25.38
C ALA A 162 7.09 2.72 -24.17
N ALA A 163 6.13 1.80 -24.37
CA ALA A 163 5.74 0.84 -23.33
C ALA A 163 6.90 -0.11 -22.96
N HIS A 164 7.70 -0.53 -23.94
CA HIS A 164 8.87 -1.37 -23.70
C HIS A 164 9.93 -0.64 -22.88
N ALA A 165 10.26 0.60 -23.23
CA ALA A 165 11.20 1.42 -22.48
C ALA A 165 10.77 1.61 -21.01
N GLN A 166 9.49 1.86 -20.77
CA GLN A 166 8.94 1.97 -19.41
C GLN A 166 9.13 0.69 -18.59
N ILE A 167 8.92 -0.49 -19.19
CA ILE A 167 9.10 -1.78 -18.50
C ILE A 167 10.60 -2.06 -18.28
N ALA A 168 11.43 -1.91 -19.31
CA ALA A 168 12.87 -2.18 -19.25
C ALA A 168 13.58 -1.30 -18.22
N ILE A 169 13.36 0.02 -18.26
CA ILE A 169 13.94 0.98 -17.30
C ILE A 169 13.46 0.66 -15.87
N GLY A 170 12.19 0.28 -15.71
CA GLY A 170 11.65 -0.14 -14.42
C GLY A 170 12.31 -1.41 -13.88
N CYS A 171 12.62 -2.38 -14.75
CA CYS A 171 13.35 -3.59 -14.36
C CYS A 171 14.82 -3.29 -14.05
N ASP A 172 15.48 -2.41 -14.80
CA ASP A 172 16.86 -1.98 -14.53
C ASP A 172 16.96 -1.27 -13.17
N GLN A 173 16.05 -0.31 -12.92
CA GLN A 173 16.00 0.37 -11.62
C GLN A 173 15.73 -0.60 -10.47
N PHE A 174 14.89 -1.63 -10.67
CA PHE A 174 14.70 -2.69 -9.70
C PHE A 174 16.01 -3.45 -9.42
N ARG A 175 16.75 -3.85 -10.46
CA ARG A 175 18.03 -4.56 -10.32
C ARG A 175 19.05 -3.73 -9.54
N GLU A 176 19.15 -2.44 -9.86
CA GLU A 176 20.05 -1.51 -9.17
C GLU A 176 19.65 -1.31 -7.70
N THR A 177 18.35 -1.16 -7.42
CA THR A 177 17.86 -0.80 -6.09
C THR A 177 17.74 -1.99 -5.14
N PHE A 178 17.29 -3.14 -5.65
CA PHE A 178 16.95 -4.31 -4.83
C PHE A 178 17.87 -5.50 -5.08
N GLY A 179 18.61 -5.53 -6.18
CA GLY A 179 19.51 -6.62 -6.57
C GLY A 179 18.78 -7.84 -7.14
N GLY A 180 19.40 -8.54 -8.09
CA GLY A 180 18.82 -9.71 -8.75
C GLY A 180 17.65 -9.37 -9.67
N GLU A 181 17.05 -10.39 -10.28
CA GLU A 181 16.00 -10.21 -11.30
C GLU A 181 14.60 -10.05 -10.69
N PRO A 182 13.76 -9.13 -11.21
CA PRO A 182 12.35 -9.08 -10.83
C PRO A 182 11.58 -10.26 -11.43
N SER A 183 10.90 -11.04 -10.59
CA SER A 183 9.97 -12.10 -11.03
C SER A 183 8.55 -11.58 -11.26
N GLY A 184 8.17 -10.51 -10.56
CA GLY A 184 6.84 -9.93 -10.56
C GLY A 184 6.82 -8.52 -11.11
N PHE A 185 5.68 -8.12 -11.66
CA PHE A 185 5.46 -6.77 -12.15
C PHE A 185 4.10 -6.23 -11.73
N TRP A 186 4.10 -5.08 -11.05
CA TRP A 186 2.91 -4.28 -10.84
C TRP A 186 2.69 -3.39 -12.07
N LEU A 187 1.65 -3.70 -12.86
CA LEU A 187 1.24 -2.82 -13.95
C LEU A 187 0.65 -1.53 -13.36
N PRO A 188 1.07 -0.34 -13.82
CA PRO A 188 0.44 0.90 -13.41
C PRO A 188 -1.06 0.83 -13.62
N GLU A 189 -1.80 1.13 -12.54
CA GLU A 189 -3.26 1.01 -12.52
C GLU A 189 -3.76 -0.42 -12.84
N CYS A 190 -2.97 -1.48 -12.72
CA CYS A 190 -3.35 -2.81 -13.24
C CYS A 190 -3.83 -2.78 -14.72
N ALA A 191 -3.45 -1.74 -15.48
CA ALA A 191 -3.95 -1.49 -16.83
C ALA A 191 -3.24 -2.41 -17.82
N TYR A 192 -4.03 -3.14 -18.61
CA TYR A 192 -3.52 -4.19 -19.47
C TYR A 192 -4.12 -4.13 -20.88
N SER A 193 -3.36 -4.61 -21.87
CA SER A 193 -3.78 -4.79 -23.26
C SER A 193 -2.98 -5.91 -23.92
N THR A 194 -3.48 -6.45 -25.03
CA THR A 194 -3.03 -7.71 -25.65
C THR A 194 -1.56 -7.75 -26.14
N GLY A 195 -0.79 -6.66 -26.05
CA GLY A 195 0.66 -6.65 -26.35
C GLY A 195 1.58 -6.57 -25.12
N ILE A 196 1.05 -6.30 -23.92
CA ILE A 196 1.87 -6.05 -22.73
C ILE A 196 2.54 -7.34 -22.24
N SER A 197 1.85 -8.47 -22.34
CA SER A 197 2.40 -9.76 -21.87
C SER A 197 3.69 -10.18 -22.58
N GLN A 198 3.85 -9.86 -23.87
CA GLN A 198 5.07 -10.12 -24.62
C GLN A 198 6.22 -9.23 -24.13
N LEU A 199 5.94 -7.96 -23.85
CA LEU A 199 6.94 -7.02 -23.31
C LEU A 199 7.41 -7.44 -21.92
N LEU A 200 6.47 -7.86 -21.05
CA LEU A 200 6.80 -8.41 -19.74
C LEU A 200 7.66 -9.68 -19.86
N GLN A 201 7.32 -10.58 -20.80
CA GLN A 201 8.08 -11.81 -21.01
C GLN A 201 9.50 -11.54 -21.53
N ALA A 202 9.71 -10.49 -22.33
CA ALA A 202 11.03 -10.08 -22.82
C ALA A 202 11.97 -9.69 -21.65
N GLU A 203 11.41 -9.07 -20.60
CA GLU A 203 12.12 -8.74 -19.35
C GLU A 203 12.10 -9.89 -18.31
N ASN A 204 11.79 -11.13 -18.74
CA ASN A 204 11.72 -12.32 -17.89
C ASN A 204 10.74 -12.27 -16.71
N ILE A 205 9.78 -11.33 -16.73
CA ILE A 205 8.71 -11.26 -15.74
C ILE A 205 7.89 -12.56 -15.79
N ARG A 206 7.61 -13.14 -14.63
CA ARG A 206 6.91 -14.42 -14.47
C ARG A 206 5.45 -14.24 -14.08
N TRP A 207 5.13 -13.15 -13.41
CA TRP A 207 3.77 -12.85 -13.00
C TRP A 207 3.48 -11.36 -12.94
N PHE A 208 2.21 -11.01 -13.08
CA PHE A 208 1.71 -9.64 -12.93
C PHE A 208 0.27 -9.65 -12.41
N ILE A 209 -0.20 -8.50 -11.94
CA ILE A 209 -1.57 -8.33 -11.42
C ILE A 209 -2.41 -7.53 -12.41
N VAL A 210 -3.67 -7.93 -12.55
CA VAL A 210 -4.69 -7.29 -13.38
C VAL A 210 -5.98 -7.09 -12.59
N ASP A 211 -6.86 -6.25 -13.11
CA ASP A 211 -8.23 -6.18 -12.62
C ASP A 211 -9.00 -7.51 -12.85
N ALA A 212 -9.98 -7.81 -12.01
CA ALA A 212 -10.82 -9.00 -12.10
C ALA A 212 -11.48 -9.16 -13.48
N HIS A 213 -11.96 -8.07 -14.09
CA HIS A 213 -12.65 -8.15 -15.39
C HIS A 213 -11.73 -8.65 -16.51
N ALA A 214 -10.41 -8.50 -16.38
CA ALA A 214 -9.46 -9.03 -17.36
C ALA A 214 -9.54 -10.55 -17.48
N LEU A 215 -9.76 -11.25 -16.37
CA LEU A 215 -9.90 -12.72 -16.35
C LEU A 215 -11.35 -13.15 -16.65
N GLU A 216 -12.34 -12.39 -16.20
CA GLU A 216 -13.76 -12.66 -16.48
C GLU A 216 -14.08 -12.55 -17.98
N GLN A 217 -13.50 -11.55 -18.65
CA GLN A 217 -13.68 -11.29 -20.08
C GLN A 217 -12.56 -11.90 -20.94
N GLY A 218 -11.70 -12.73 -20.34
CA GLY A 218 -10.69 -13.50 -21.07
C GLY A 218 -11.31 -14.36 -22.17
N LEU A 219 -10.54 -14.67 -23.20
CA LEU A 219 -10.93 -15.60 -24.25
C LEU A 219 -10.01 -16.84 -24.24
N PRO A 220 -10.52 -18.03 -23.83
CA PRO A 220 -11.83 -18.25 -23.18
C PRO A 220 -11.91 -17.61 -21.77
N PRO A 221 -13.10 -17.44 -21.17
CA PRO A 221 -13.20 -16.91 -19.81
C PRO A 221 -12.46 -17.78 -18.78
N ALA A 222 -11.94 -17.15 -17.73
CA ALA A 222 -11.21 -17.87 -16.70
C ALA A 222 -12.11 -18.85 -15.93
N ARG A 223 -11.90 -20.16 -16.13
CA ARG A 223 -12.72 -21.22 -15.47
C ARG A 223 -12.70 -21.20 -13.94
N ARG A 224 -11.63 -20.66 -13.35
CA ARG A 224 -11.43 -20.60 -11.89
C ARG A 224 -11.66 -19.18 -11.33
N GLY A 225 -12.23 -18.28 -12.14
CA GLY A 225 -12.42 -16.87 -11.77
C GLY A 225 -11.11 -16.22 -11.33
N SER A 226 -11.20 -15.38 -10.29
CA SER A 226 -10.05 -14.71 -9.67
C SER A 226 -9.29 -15.56 -8.65
N PHE A 227 -9.72 -16.80 -8.41
CA PHE A 227 -9.15 -17.68 -7.38
C PHE A 227 -7.90 -18.45 -7.84
N ALA A 228 -7.50 -18.31 -9.10
CA ALA A 228 -6.26 -18.91 -9.62
C ALA A 228 -5.64 -18.01 -10.71
N PRO A 229 -4.31 -18.02 -10.85
CA PRO A 229 -3.67 -17.33 -11.97
C PRO A 229 -4.06 -17.96 -13.31
N CYS A 230 -4.06 -17.13 -14.34
CA CYS A 230 -4.16 -17.55 -15.74
C CYS A 230 -2.86 -17.24 -16.45
N PHE A 231 -2.34 -18.17 -17.25
CA PHE A 231 -1.14 -17.91 -18.03
C PHE A 231 -1.51 -17.15 -19.31
N THR A 232 -0.78 -16.10 -19.63
CA THR A 232 -0.89 -15.49 -20.96
C THR A 232 -0.28 -16.41 -22.02
N LYS A 233 -0.59 -16.19 -23.30
CA LYS A 233 0.08 -16.92 -24.39
C LYS A 233 1.60 -16.70 -24.41
N ALA A 234 2.05 -15.50 -24.02
CA ALA A 234 3.46 -15.15 -23.96
C ALA A 234 4.21 -15.92 -22.86
N GLY A 235 3.54 -16.29 -21.76
CA GLY A 235 4.16 -17.05 -20.68
C GLY A 235 3.89 -16.53 -19.27
N PRO A 236 3.88 -15.21 -18.99
CA PRO A 236 3.67 -14.70 -17.64
C PRO A 236 2.26 -15.02 -17.11
N ALA A 237 2.16 -15.28 -15.81
CA ALA A 237 0.91 -15.52 -15.10
C ALA A 237 0.23 -14.20 -14.69
N ALA A 238 -1.03 -14.03 -15.11
CA ALA A 238 -1.89 -12.95 -14.69
C ALA A 238 -2.71 -13.36 -13.47
N PHE A 239 -2.59 -12.57 -12.41
CA PHE A 239 -3.36 -12.70 -11.18
C PHE A 239 -4.44 -11.61 -11.13
N ALA A 240 -5.71 -11.98 -10.98
CA ALA A 240 -6.78 -11.02 -10.79
C ALA A 240 -6.87 -10.58 -9.33
N ARG A 241 -7.04 -9.28 -9.09
CA ARG A 241 -7.38 -8.77 -7.76
C ARG A 241 -8.75 -9.26 -7.30
N ASN A 242 -8.91 -9.46 -6.00
CA ASN A 242 -10.20 -9.71 -5.37
C ASN A 242 -10.92 -8.39 -5.07
N VAL A 243 -11.98 -8.08 -5.82
CA VAL A 243 -12.71 -6.81 -5.72
C VAL A 243 -13.42 -6.66 -4.37
N HIS A 244 -13.96 -7.75 -3.82
CA HIS A 244 -14.76 -7.73 -2.60
C HIS A 244 -13.92 -7.45 -1.36
N ALA A 245 -12.83 -8.19 -1.18
CA ALA A 245 -11.86 -8.00 -0.12
C ALA A 245 -11.20 -6.61 -0.22
N SER A 246 -10.89 -6.15 -1.44
CA SER A 246 -10.28 -4.82 -1.65
C SER A 246 -11.24 -3.70 -1.22
N ARG A 247 -12.51 -3.76 -1.64
CA ARG A 247 -13.53 -2.75 -1.30
C ARG A 247 -13.75 -2.62 0.21
N GLN A 248 -13.72 -3.74 0.93
CA GLN A 248 -13.95 -3.77 2.37
C GLN A 248 -12.88 -3.04 3.19
N VAL A 249 -11.64 -3.02 2.70
CA VAL A 249 -10.53 -2.36 3.41
C VAL A 249 -10.28 -0.95 2.86
N TRP A 250 -10.64 -0.67 1.61
CA TRP A 250 -10.39 0.63 0.97
C TRP A 250 -11.53 1.65 1.14
N SER A 251 -12.80 1.20 1.18
CA SER A 251 -13.93 2.13 1.17
C SER A 251 -14.15 2.80 2.53
N ALA A 252 -14.06 4.13 2.59
CA ALA A 252 -14.47 4.90 3.78
C ALA A 252 -15.99 4.84 4.03
N ASP A 253 -16.79 4.56 3.01
CA ASP A 253 -18.26 4.57 3.11
C ASP A 253 -18.85 3.22 3.55
N GLN A 254 -18.19 2.13 3.17
CA GLN A 254 -18.72 0.77 3.32
C GLN A 254 -17.70 -0.21 3.90
N GLY A 255 -16.48 0.25 4.15
CA GLY A 255 -15.37 -0.52 4.65
C GLY A 255 -14.90 -0.06 6.01
N TYR A 256 -13.83 -0.68 6.49
CA TYR A 256 -13.27 -0.41 7.82
C TYR A 256 -12.84 1.04 8.05
N PRO A 257 -12.22 1.77 7.08
CA PRO A 257 -11.72 3.13 7.35
C PRO A 257 -12.77 4.14 7.81
N GLY A 258 -14.06 3.88 7.55
CA GLY A 258 -15.16 4.72 8.01
C GLY A 258 -15.59 4.54 9.46
N ASP A 259 -14.95 3.62 10.20
CA ASP A 259 -15.34 3.36 11.59
C ASP A 259 -15.16 4.59 12.47
N SER A 260 -16.18 4.87 13.28
CA SER A 260 -16.23 6.02 14.19
C SER A 260 -15.04 6.12 15.14
N ALA A 261 -14.39 5.00 15.47
CA ALA A 261 -13.25 4.94 16.39
C ALA A 261 -11.92 5.37 15.75
N TYR A 262 -11.78 5.27 14.43
CA TYR A 262 -10.52 5.55 13.74
C TYR A 262 -10.20 7.04 13.64
N ARG A 263 -8.91 7.35 13.49
CA ARG A 263 -8.40 8.72 13.33
C ARG A 263 -9.05 9.40 12.12
N ASP A 264 -9.54 10.61 12.30
CA ASP A 264 -10.06 11.41 11.19
C ASP A 264 -8.90 12.00 10.39
N PHE A 265 -8.89 11.74 9.08
CA PHE A 265 -7.83 12.21 8.19
C PHE A 265 -7.87 13.74 7.97
N TYR A 266 -9.04 14.37 7.99
CA TYR A 266 -9.23 15.76 7.59
C TYR A 266 -9.15 16.76 8.76
N ARG A 267 -9.12 16.28 10.01
CA ARG A 267 -8.95 17.11 11.20
C ARG A 267 -7.49 17.14 11.66
N ASP A 268 -6.75 18.09 11.10
CA ASP A 268 -5.31 18.27 11.34
C ASP A 268 -5.02 19.68 11.89
N VAL A 269 -4.05 19.77 12.81
CA VAL A 269 -3.70 21.05 13.47
C VAL A 269 -3.22 22.11 12.48
N GLY A 270 -2.72 21.72 11.31
CA GLY A 270 -2.34 22.65 10.25
C GLY A 270 -3.50 23.43 9.63
N PHE A 271 -4.74 23.00 9.86
CA PHE A 271 -5.95 23.73 9.50
C PHE A 271 -6.60 24.42 10.70
N ASP A 272 -6.42 23.84 11.90
CA ASP A 272 -7.08 24.31 13.12
C ASP A 272 -6.36 25.50 13.79
N LEU A 273 -5.03 25.47 13.84
CA LEU A 273 -4.23 26.46 14.57
C LEU A 273 -4.13 27.80 13.84
N SER A 274 -3.74 28.84 14.58
CA SER A 274 -3.35 30.13 13.99
C SER A 274 -2.00 30.01 13.25
N PRO A 275 -1.69 30.92 12.29
CA PRO A 275 -0.38 30.94 11.64
C PRO A 275 0.79 31.07 12.63
N GLU A 276 0.64 31.87 13.68
CA GLU A 276 1.67 32.09 14.71
C GLU A 276 1.93 30.81 15.52
N GLU A 277 0.87 30.08 15.82
CA GLU A 277 0.91 28.82 16.56
C GLU A 277 1.57 27.69 15.76
N LEU A 278 1.32 27.69 14.45
CA LEU A 278 1.73 26.65 13.51
C LEU A 278 3.17 26.84 12.98
N ALA A 279 3.72 28.05 13.08
CA ALA A 279 5.06 28.37 12.59
C ALA A 279 6.12 27.32 13.00
N PRO A 280 7.01 26.87 12.10
CA PRO A 280 7.25 27.40 10.76
C PRO A 280 6.40 26.75 9.66
N PHE A 281 5.40 25.91 10.00
CA PHE A 281 4.55 25.28 8.98
C PHE A 281 3.54 26.27 8.40
N PRO A 282 3.28 26.23 7.09
CA PRO A 282 2.25 27.06 6.48
C PRO A 282 0.86 26.58 6.89
N LYS A 283 -0.05 27.52 7.17
CA LYS A 283 -1.46 27.21 7.42
C LYS A 283 -2.10 26.61 6.16
N GLY A 284 -3.00 25.65 6.37
CA GLY A 284 -3.70 24.96 5.28
C GLY A 284 -2.92 23.78 4.71
N SER A 285 -1.92 23.28 5.45
CA SER A 285 -1.17 22.06 5.12
C SER A 285 -1.41 20.98 6.15
N PHE A 286 -1.32 19.71 5.75
CA PHE A 286 -1.34 18.60 6.70
C PHE A 286 0.00 18.56 7.45
N THR A 287 -0.07 18.41 8.78
CA THR A 287 1.11 18.21 9.65
C THR A 287 1.29 16.75 10.06
N GLY A 288 0.23 15.94 9.94
CA GLY A 288 0.16 14.58 10.48
C GLY A 288 -0.28 14.51 11.95
N ILE A 289 -0.43 15.66 12.62
CA ILE A 289 -0.90 15.75 14.00
C ILE A 289 -2.43 15.95 13.97
N LYS A 290 -3.15 14.88 14.30
CA LYS A 290 -4.62 14.80 14.14
C LYS A 290 -5.27 14.28 15.43
N TYR A 291 -6.05 15.11 16.12
CA TYR A 291 -6.62 14.77 17.44
C TYR A 291 -8.04 14.24 17.42
N HIS A 292 -8.66 14.13 16.25
CA HIS A 292 -10.07 13.77 16.16
C HIS A 292 -10.23 12.38 15.55
N ARG A 293 -11.33 11.72 15.90
CA ARG A 293 -11.79 10.48 15.26
C ARG A 293 -12.90 10.75 14.26
N VAL A 294 -13.21 9.78 13.42
CA VAL A 294 -14.26 9.87 12.39
C VAL A 294 -15.63 10.20 13.01
N THR A 295 -15.92 9.69 14.21
CA THR A 295 -17.15 9.92 15.02
C THR A 295 -18.45 9.38 14.43
N GLY A 296 -18.70 9.61 13.15
CA GLY A 296 -19.93 9.28 12.45
C GLY A 296 -20.38 10.46 11.57
N ARG A 297 -21.15 10.18 10.52
CA ARG A 297 -21.57 11.20 9.54
C ARG A 297 -22.57 12.21 10.10
N ASP A 298 -23.38 11.79 11.06
CA ASP A 298 -24.47 12.60 11.63
C ASP A 298 -24.04 13.37 12.89
N ALA A 299 -22.77 13.24 13.31
CA ALA A 299 -22.27 13.93 14.48
C ALA A 299 -22.03 15.42 14.19
N PRO A 300 -22.57 16.35 15.00
CA PRO A 300 -22.44 17.78 14.76
C PRO A 300 -20.99 18.29 14.93
N MET A 301 -20.18 17.57 15.70
CA MET A 301 -18.76 17.87 15.90
C MET A 301 -17.99 16.56 16.02
N LYS A 302 -16.77 16.55 15.47
CA LYS A 302 -15.85 15.43 15.62
C LYS A 302 -15.37 15.32 17.06
N GLU A 303 -15.33 14.11 17.58
CA GLU A 303 -14.87 13.82 18.92
C GLU A 303 -13.36 13.57 18.96
N ILE A 304 -12.78 13.68 20.15
CA ILE A 304 -11.36 13.40 20.38
C ILE A 304 -11.05 11.93 20.13
N TYR A 305 -9.93 11.69 19.46
CA TYR A 305 -9.41 10.38 19.12
C TYR A 305 -8.97 9.60 20.37
N ASP A 306 -9.35 8.33 20.44
CA ASP A 306 -8.89 7.39 21.45
C ASP A 306 -8.08 6.29 20.77
N HIS A 307 -6.75 6.39 20.91
CA HIS A 307 -5.82 5.46 20.30
C HIS A 307 -6.05 4.01 20.75
N THR A 308 -6.39 3.79 22.02
CA THR A 308 -6.58 2.43 22.56
C THR A 308 -7.85 1.80 21.98
N ALA A 309 -8.93 2.57 21.91
CA ALA A 309 -10.17 2.12 21.29
C ALA A 309 -9.97 1.80 19.80
N ALA A 310 -9.21 2.63 19.09
CA ALA A 310 -8.91 2.45 17.67
C ALA A 310 -8.06 1.18 17.41
N GLU A 311 -7.05 0.89 18.25
CA GLU A 311 -6.28 -0.35 18.15
C GLU A 311 -7.15 -1.60 18.35
N GLU A 312 -8.05 -1.58 19.33
CA GLU A 312 -8.98 -2.69 19.57
C GLU A 312 -9.96 -2.88 18.40
N THR A 313 -10.44 -1.79 17.79
CA THR A 313 -11.24 -1.82 16.57
C THR A 313 -10.46 -2.41 15.39
N ALA A 314 -9.20 -2.01 15.20
CA ALA A 314 -8.33 -2.58 14.16
C ALA A 314 -8.14 -4.09 14.31
N ARG A 315 -7.98 -4.57 15.54
CA ARG A 315 -7.90 -6.01 15.85
C ARG A 315 -9.18 -6.76 15.48
N LYS A 316 -10.36 -6.21 15.81
CA LYS A 316 -11.66 -6.81 15.44
C LYS A 316 -11.84 -6.85 13.92
N HIS A 317 -11.53 -5.75 13.24
CA HIS A 317 -11.62 -5.66 11.78
C HIS A 317 -10.69 -6.64 11.07
N ALA A 318 -9.46 -6.80 11.57
CA ALA A 318 -8.53 -7.79 11.03
C ALA A 318 -9.05 -9.22 11.14
N GLY A 319 -9.63 -9.58 12.30
CA GLY A 319 -10.26 -10.89 12.49
C GLY A 319 -11.45 -11.12 11.55
N HIS A 320 -12.31 -10.10 11.40
CA HIS A 320 -13.42 -10.15 10.45
C HIS A 320 -12.97 -10.28 8.99
N PHE A 321 -11.91 -9.56 8.60
CA PHE A 321 -11.33 -9.65 7.26
C PHE A 321 -10.84 -11.07 6.95
N VAL A 322 -10.04 -11.66 7.86
CA VAL A 322 -9.53 -13.03 7.70
C VAL A 322 -10.68 -14.04 7.64
N ALA A 323 -11.69 -13.91 8.50
CA ALA A 323 -12.85 -14.80 8.48
C ALA A 323 -13.61 -14.75 7.14
N ARG A 324 -13.73 -13.56 6.52
CA ARG A 324 -14.35 -13.42 5.20
C ARG A 324 -13.50 -14.01 4.08
N CYS A 325 -12.19 -13.81 4.11
CA CYS A 325 -11.29 -14.46 3.15
C CYS A 325 -11.40 -15.98 3.22
N ILE A 326 -11.46 -16.55 4.43
CA ILE A 326 -11.65 -18.00 4.63
C ILE A 326 -13.00 -18.45 4.05
N ALA A 327 -14.10 -17.77 4.43
CA ALA A 327 -15.43 -18.12 3.94
C ALA A 327 -15.52 -18.06 2.40
N GLU A 328 -14.85 -17.08 1.78
CA GLU A 328 -14.79 -16.94 0.34
C GLU A 328 -13.99 -18.08 -0.31
N LEU A 329 -12.83 -18.44 0.24
CA LEU A 329 -12.03 -19.57 -0.23
C LEU A 329 -12.79 -20.90 -0.09
N GLU A 330 -13.52 -21.10 1.01
CA GLU A 330 -14.32 -22.30 1.28
C GLU A 330 -15.56 -22.39 0.37
N SER A 331 -16.07 -21.26 -0.12
CA SER A 331 -17.19 -21.24 -1.07
C SER A 331 -16.84 -21.84 -2.43
N VAL A 332 -15.54 -21.92 -2.75
CA VAL A 332 -15.05 -22.48 -4.01
C VAL A 332 -14.88 -24.00 -3.88
N GLN A 333 -15.57 -24.77 -4.73
CA GLN A 333 -15.42 -26.22 -4.81
C GLN A 333 -14.08 -26.61 -5.48
N ALA A 334 -12.97 -26.44 -4.76
CA ALA A 334 -11.62 -26.71 -5.22
C ALA A 334 -11.11 -28.09 -4.76
N VAL A 335 -11.58 -29.15 -5.41
CA VAL A 335 -11.21 -30.55 -5.08
C VAL A 335 -9.79 -30.91 -5.55
N GLU A 336 -9.41 -30.46 -6.75
CA GLU A 336 -8.15 -30.84 -7.41
C GLU A 336 -7.12 -29.70 -7.52
N TRP A 337 -7.35 -28.58 -6.84
CA TRP A 337 -6.49 -27.40 -6.90
C TRP A 337 -6.59 -26.58 -5.62
N ASN A 338 -5.64 -25.65 -5.43
CA ASN A 338 -5.61 -24.79 -4.25
C ASN A 338 -5.99 -23.36 -4.65
N PRO A 339 -7.11 -22.81 -4.15
CA PRO A 339 -7.51 -21.45 -4.47
C PRO A 339 -6.60 -20.43 -3.77
N ILE A 340 -6.42 -19.28 -4.41
CA ILE A 340 -5.70 -18.14 -3.86
C ILE A 340 -6.48 -16.85 -4.05
N LEU A 341 -6.58 -16.06 -2.98
CA LEU A 341 -7.07 -14.69 -3.02
C LEU A 341 -5.90 -13.72 -3.16
N ILE A 342 -5.93 -12.88 -4.20
CA ILE A 342 -4.95 -11.80 -4.39
C ILE A 342 -5.61 -10.51 -3.97
N VAL A 343 -5.13 -9.91 -2.89
CA VAL A 343 -5.73 -8.69 -2.32
C VAL A 343 -4.70 -7.56 -2.33
N PRO A 344 -4.70 -6.75 -3.39
CA PRO A 344 -3.81 -5.62 -3.51
C PRO A 344 -4.37 -4.34 -2.87
N PHE A 345 -3.48 -3.52 -2.32
CA PHE A 345 -3.77 -2.23 -1.73
C PHE A 345 -2.67 -1.24 -2.08
N ASP A 346 -2.99 0.05 -2.14
CA ASP A 346 -1.97 1.10 -2.05
C ASP A 346 -1.30 1.00 -0.67
N ALA A 347 0.03 1.11 -0.61
CA ALA A 347 0.76 1.00 0.64
C ALA A 347 0.37 2.13 1.61
N GLU A 348 0.15 3.33 1.06
CA GLU A 348 -0.24 4.54 1.77
C GLU A 348 -1.65 4.43 2.38
N LEU A 349 -2.46 3.45 1.97
CA LEU A 349 -3.70 3.12 2.70
C LEU A 349 -3.36 2.80 4.16
N PHE A 350 -2.29 2.04 4.38
CA PHE A 350 -1.90 1.60 5.71
C PHE A 350 -0.99 2.62 6.37
N GLY A 351 -1.62 3.49 7.17
CA GLY A 351 -0.98 4.42 8.09
C GLY A 351 -1.21 5.87 7.72
N HIS A 352 -1.23 6.20 6.42
CA HIS A 352 -1.52 7.56 5.98
C HIS A 352 -3.05 7.80 5.91
N TRP A 353 -3.76 7.08 5.04
CA TRP A 353 -5.23 7.22 4.93
C TRP A 353 -5.99 6.56 6.09
N LEU A 354 -5.61 5.32 6.44
CA LEU A 354 -6.08 4.62 7.64
C LEU A 354 -4.92 4.55 8.63
N PHE A 355 -4.92 5.41 9.65
CA PHE A 355 -3.81 5.52 10.61
C PHE A 355 -3.48 4.21 11.33
N GLU A 356 -4.52 3.46 11.69
CA GLU A 356 -4.42 2.17 12.35
C GLU A 356 -4.01 1.06 11.37
N GLY A 357 -3.79 1.38 10.10
CA GLY A 357 -3.54 0.43 9.03
C GLY A 357 -2.38 -0.54 9.27
N PRO A 358 -1.19 -0.09 9.73
CA PRO A 358 -0.10 -1.00 10.06
C PRO A 358 -0.46 -1.95 11.20
N ARG A 359 -1.25 -1.51 12.20
CA ARG A 359 -1.75 -2.37 13.29
C ARG A 359 -2.80 -3.34 12.80
N PHE A 360 -3.72 -2.89 11.95
CA PHE A 360 -4.69 -3.76 11.27
C PHE A 360 -3.96 -4.86 10.48
N LEU A 361 -2.94 -4.51 9.70
CA LEU A 361 -2.16 -5.47 8.91
C LEU A 361 -1.38 -6.46 9.81
N GLU A 362 -0.80 -5.98 10.91
CA GLU A 362 -0.17 -6.84 11.92
C GLU A 362 -1.18 -7.87 12.46
N HIS A 363 -2.39 -7.43 12.80
CA HIS A 363 -3.45 -8.30 13.27
C HIS A 363 -4.00 -9.24 12.18
N VAL A 364 -4.03 -8.83 10.90
CA VAL A 364 -4.40 -9.72 9.80
C VAL A 364 -3.39 -10.87 9.69
N ILE A 365 -2.10 -10.57 9.78
CA ILE A 365 -1.04 -11.59 9.75
C ILE A 365 -1.20 -12.57 10.92
N LEU A 366 -1.41 -12.06 12.13
CA LEU A 366 -1.59 -12.88 13.32
C LEU A 366 -2.88 -13.72 13.26
N ALA A 367 -3.99 -13.13 12.80
CA ALA A 367 -5.26 -13.83 12.64
C ALA A 367 -5.17 -14.92 11.56
N ALA A 368 -4.52 -14.64 10.43
CA ALA A 368 -4.28 -15.64 9.38
C ALA A 368 -3.44 -16.82 9.91
N ALA A 369 -2.38 -16.54 10.66
CA ALA A 369 -1.56 -17.58 11.29
C ALA A 369 -2.37 -18.44 12.28
N ASN A 370 -3.18 -17.81 13.14
CA ASN A 370 -4.03 -18.50 14.11
C ASN A 370 -5.09 -19.39 13.45
N SER A 371 -5.69 -18.90 12.36
CA SER A 371 -6.66 -19.66 11.57
C SER A 371 -6.01 -20.66 10.61
N LYS A 372 -4.67 -20.74 10.57
CA LYS A 372 -3.90 -21.56 9.62
C LYS A 372 -4.17 -21.23 8.15
N LEU A 373 -4.57 -19.99 7.85
CA LEU A 373 -4.69 -19.47 6.49
C LEU A 373 -3.29 -19.12 5.98
N PRO A 374 -2.75 -19.84 4.98
CA PRO A 374 -1.42 -19.55 4.47
C PRO A 374 -1.40 -18.16 3.82
N LEU A 375 -0.48 -17.31 4.28
CA LEU A 375 -0.09 -16.11 3.57
C LEU A 375 1.06 -16.46 2.62
N TYR A 376 0.92 -16.12 1.34
CA TYR A 376 1.94 -16.36 0.32
C TYR A 376 2.34 -15.08 -0.39
N ARG A 377 3.61 -15.06 -0.84
CA ARG A 377 4.07 -14.10 -1.85
C ARG A 377 3.47 -14.49 -3.20
N THR A 378 3.13 -13.53 -4.05
CA THR A 378 2.43 -13.79 -5.31
C THR A 378 3.22 -14.75 -6.20
N GLY A 379 4.54 -14.60 -6.28
CA GLY A 379 5.42 -15.49 -7.06
C GLY A 379 5.72 -16.84 -6.41
N SER A 380 5.35 -17.04 -5.14
CA SER A 380 5.54 -18.32 -4.42
C SER A 380 4.42 -19.33 -4.72
N VAL A 381 3.33 -18.91 -5.36
CA VAL A 381 2.33 -19.84 -5.92
C VAL A 381 3.04 -20.63 -7.02
N GLU A 382 3.34 -21.91 -6.78
CA GLU A 382 4.17 -22.74 -7.65
C GLU A 382 3.83 -22.62 -9.15
N LEU A 383 4.50 -21.72 -9.88
CA LEU A 383 4.40 -21.62 -11.34
C LEU A 383 5.09 -22.82 -12.05
N GLY A 384 5.50 -23.85 -11.29
CA GLY A 384 5.97 -25.16 -11.76
C GLY A 384 7.36 -25.59 -11.29
N ARG A 385 7.66 -25.62 -9.99
CA ARG A 385 8.84 -26.35 -9.45
C ARG A 385 8.39 -27.37 -8.39
N SER A 386 8.98 -28.56 -8.44
CA SER A 386 8.65 -29.73 -7.63
C SER A 386 9.07 -29.56 -6.16
N GLY A 387 8.12 -29.47 -5.22
CA GLY A 387 8.43 -29.54 -3.79
C GLY A 387 7.27 -29.33 -2.81
N PHE A 388 6.15 -28.71 -3.21
CA PHE A 388 4.95 -28.57 -2.38
C PHE A 388 3.71 -29.18 -3.08
N PRO A 389 2.60 -29.47 -2.37
CA PRO A 389 1.44 -30.10 -2.98
C PRO A 389 0.91 -29.23 -4.14
N PRO A 390 0.65 -29.83 -5.31
CA PRO A 390 0.54 -29.09 -6.56
C PRO A 390 -0.78 -28.32 -6.63
N CYS A 391 -0.73 -27.00 -6.41
CA CYS A 391 -1.86 -26.10 -6.64
C CYS A 391 -2.28 -26.08 -8.13
N LEU A 392 -1.40 -26.54 -9.02
CA LEU A 392 -1.45 -26.33 -10.47
C LEU A 392 -1.17 -27.60 -11.30
N ALA A 393 -1.38 -28.82 -10.77
CA ALA A 393 -1.26 -30.07 -11.54
C ALA A 393 -2.32 -30.26 -12.65
N GLY A 394 -3.24 -29.31 -12.83
CA GLY A 394 -4.16 -29.25 -13.97
C GLY A 394 -3.54 -28.52 -15.19
N ARG A 395 -4.03 -28.82 -16.40
CA ARG A 395 -3.62 -28.16 -17.65
C ARG A 395 -3.52 -26.64 -17.46
N LYS A 396 -2.33 -26.05 -17.67
CA LYS A 396 -2.11 -24.59 -17.63
C LYS A 396 -3.10 -23.92 -18.58
N MET A 397 -4.04 -23.15 -18.03
CA MET A 397 -5.02 -22.43 -18.82
C MET A 397 -4.34 -21.20 -19.44
N ARG A 398 -4.31 -21.15 -20.77
CA ARG A 398 -3.79 -20.01 -21.52
C ARG A 398 -4.95 -19.13 -21.96
N LEU A 399 -4.92 -17.85 -21.62
CA LEU A 399 -5.95 -16.89 -21.98
C LEU A 399 -5.42 -15.79 -22.90
N ASP A 400 -6.24 -15.38 -23.87
CA ASP A 400 -6.17 -14.04 -24.43
C ASP A 400 -6.90 -13.10 -23.47
N LEU A 401 -6.13 -12.28 -22.77
CA LEU A 401 -6.70 -11.23 -21.94
C LEU A 401 -7.13 -10.07 -22.87
N PRO A 402 -8.34 -9.52 -22.70
CA PRO A 402 -8.84 -8.38 -23.48
C PRO A 402 -8.03 -7.11 -23.14
N THR A 403 -8.49 -5.95 -23.60
CA THR A 403 -7.96 -4.63 -23.18
C THR A 403 -8.81 -4.08 -22.03
N PRO A 404 -8.50 -4.42 -20.76
CA PRO A 404 -9.11 -3.82 -19.59
C PRO A 404 -8.48 -2.46 -19.26
N PHE A 405 -9.32 -1.48 -18.92
CA PHE A 405 -8.86 -0.23 -18.31
C PHE A 405 -9.30 -0.19 -16.85
N TYR A 406 -8.39 0.22 -15.97
CA TYR A 406 -8.69 0.52 -14.57
C TYR A 406 -8.71 2.02 -14.37
N GLY A 407 -9.76 2.51 -13.73
CA GLY A 407 -10.02 3.91 -13.44
C GLY A 407 -11.51 4.20 -13.45
N LYS A 408 -12.04 4.78 -12.35
CA LYS A 408 -13.39 5.34 -12.04
C LYS A 408 -14.66 4.84 -12.77
N HIS A 409 -14.65 3.73 -13.48
CA HIS A 409 -15.80 3.19 -14.22
C HIS A 409 -16.21 1.82 -13.69
N THR A 410 -16.32 1.66 -12.37
CA THR A 410 -17.11 0.59 -11.75
C THR A 410 -17.78 1.10 -10.47
N HIS A 411 -19.03 1.54 -10.63
CA HIS A 411 -20.07 1.75 -9.61
C HIS A 411 -19.75 2.60 -8.36
N GLY A 412 -20.21 3.87 -8.41
CA GLY A 412 -20.44 4.73 -7.24
C GLY A 412 -20.27 6.20 -7.62
N HIS A 413 -21.39 6.92 -7.73
CA HIS A 413 -21.37 8.39 -7.84
C HIS A 413 -20.51 8.97 -6.70
N PRO A 414 -19.43 9.73 -6.99
CA PRO A 414 -18.91 10.65 -6.00
C PRO A 414 -19.90 11.81 -5.92
N GLY A 415 -20.48 12.02 -4.73
CA GLY A 415 -21.19 13.24 -4.42
C GLY A 415 -20.35 14.45 -4.82
N LYS A 416 -21.00 15.44 -5.42
CA LYS A 416 -20.42 16.69 -5.89
C LYS A 416 -19.42 17.26 -4.88
N ILE A 417 -18.16 17.34 -5.29
CA ILE A 417 -17.15 18.19 -4.65
C ILE A 417 -17.48 19.61 -5.11
N SER A 418 -18.03 20.42 -4.20
CA SER A 418 -18.15 21.85 -4.40
C SER A 418 -16.80 22.49 -4.09
N GLU A 419 -16.13 23.02 -5.12
CA GLU A 419 -15.03 23.95 -4.96
C GLU A 419 -15.51 25.19 -4.16
N PRO A 420 -14.75 25.67 -3.16
CA PRO A 420 -14.95 27.02 -2.67
C PRO A 420 -14.48 27.99 -3.76
N LYS A 421 -15.43 28.71 -4.34
CA LYS A 421 -15.14 29.87 -5.18
C LYS A 421 -14.35 30.88 -4.34
N GLY A 422 -13.07 31.06 -4.66
CA GLY A 422 -12.33 32.23 -4.24
C GLY A 422 -12.94 33.46 -4.92
N ASN A 423 -13.54 34.35 -4.12
CA ASN A 423 -13.77 35.72 -4.55
C ASN A 423 -12.58 36.56 -4.08
N THR A 424 -12.09 37.37 -5.02
CA THR A 424 -11.35 38.62 -4.82
C THR A 424 -11.83 39.44 -3.64
#